data_AF-A0A076FAD6-F1
#
_entry.id   AF-A0A076FAD6-F1
#
_cell.length_a   1.000
_cell.length_b   1.000
_cell.length_c   1.000
_cell.angle_alpha   90.00
_cell.angle_beta   90.00
_cell.angle_gamma   90.00
#
_symmetry.space_group_name_H-M   'P 1'
#
loop_
_entity.id
_entity.type
_entity.pdbx_description
1 polymer ?
#
loop_
_entity_poly.entity_id
_entity_poly.type
_entity_poly.pdbx_seq_one_letter_code
_entity_poly.pdbx_strand_id
1 'polypeptide(L)' 'MLKNNGVELRDIKGSHHQFSNGKLLITLPYHKPMKIFYVKLVLNAIKG' A
#
# COMPACT_ATOMS: atom_id res chain seq x y z
N MET A 1 -4.46 -6.07 6.67
CA MET A 1 -4.27 -6.66 5.32
C MET A 1 -2.85 -6.47 4.80
N LEU A 2 -2.32 -5.25 4.62
CA LEU A 2 -0.92 -5.03 4.20
C LEU A 2 0.09 -5.63 5.19
N LYS A 3 -0.06 -5.31 6.49
CA LYS A 3 0.76 -5.89 7.58
C LYS A 3 0.72 -7.43 7.60
N ASN A 4 -0.43 -8.02 7.30
CA ASN A 4 -0.60 -9.49 7.25
C ASN A 4 0.09 -10.12 6.02
N ASN A 5 0.43 -9.35 5.00
CA ASN A 5 1.20 -9.78 3.82
C ASN A 5 2.69 -9.37 3.92
N GLY A 6 3.16 -9.01 5.12
CA GLY A 6 4.55 -8.57 5.35
C GLY A 6 4.89 -7.22 4.72
N VAL A 7 3.89 -6.45 4.29
CA VAL A 7 4.07 -5.11 3.72
C VAL A 7 3.90 -4.08 4.83
N GLU A 8 5.01 -3.48 5.24
CA GLU A 8 5.11 -2.60 6.40
C GLU A 8 5.24 -1.14 6.01
N LEU A 9 4.82 -0.23 6.90
CA LEU A 9 4.95 1.21 6.67
C LEU A 9 6.43 1.59 6.70
N ARG A 10 6.90 2.21 5.62
CA ARG A 10 8.29 2.67 5.47
C ARG A 10 8.43 4.17 5.68
N ASP A 11 7.53 4.95 5.11
CA ASP A 11 7.62 6.42 5.13
C ASP A 11 6.23 7.07 5.04
N ILE A 12 6.14 8.30 5.54
CA ILE A 12 4.93 9.14 5.45
C ILE A 12 5.35 10.47 4.83
N LYS A 13 4.85 10.74 3.62
CA LYS A 13 5.05 12.03 2.94
C LYS A 13 3.72 12.76 2.80
N GLY A 14 3.43 13.60 3.79
CA GLY A 14 2.14 14.29 3.88
C GLY A 14 0.99 13.31 3.99
N SER A 15 0.02 13.40 3.08
CA SER A 15 -1.15 12.51 3.06
C SER A 15 -0.91 11.16 2.39
N HIS A 16 0.31 10.87 1.93
CA HIS A 16 0.67 9.61 1.27
C HIS A 16 1.57 8.77 2.18
N HIS A 17 1.17 7.52 2.38
CA HIS A 17 1.90 6.52 3.16
C HIS A 17 2.58 5.54 2.21
N GLN A 18 3.87 5.31 2.41
CA GLN A 18 4.64 4.32 1.68
C GLN A 18 4.74 3.04 2.48
N PHE A 19 4.46 1.91 1.84
CA PHE A 19 4.59 0.59 2.41
C PHE A 19 5.53 -0.27 1.57
N SER A 20 6.34 -1.11 2.22
CA SER A 20 7.25 -2.01 1.53
C SER A 20 7.46 -3.33 2.27
N ASN A 21 7.80 -4.38 1.52
CA ASN A 21 8.30 -5.66 2.03
C ASN A 21 9.70 -5.99 1.45
N GLY A 22 10.44 -4.98 0.98
CA GLY A 22 11.75 -5.13 0.33
C GLY A 22 11.69 -5.55 -1.15
N LYS A 23 10.62 -6.24 -1.59
CA LYS A 23 10.39 -6.61 -3.01
C LYS A 23 9.41 -5.68 -3.72
N LEU A 24 8.43 -5.18 -2.97
CA LEU A 24 7.35 -4.31 -3.44
C LEU A 24 7.40 -2.98 -2.67
N LEU A 25 7.14 -1.88 -3.37
CA LEU A 25 6.95 -0.56 -2.79
C LEU A 25 5.59 -0.01 -3.24
N ILE A 26 4.72 0.32 -2.29
CA ILE A 26 3.36 0.79 -2.52
C ILE A 26 3.19 2.14 -1.87
N THR A 27 2.76 3.15 -2.61
CA THR A 27 2.42 4.47 -2.05
C THR A 27 0.92 4.68 -2.11
N LEU A 28 0.28 4.91 -0.96
CA LEU A 28 -1.18 5.01 -0.85
C LEU A 28 -1.59 6.31 -0.15
N PRO A 29 -2.62 7.01 -0.64
CA PRO A 29 -3.19 8.13 0.09
C PRO A 29 -3.94 7.63 1.33
N TYR A 30 -3.73 8.29 2.47
CA TYR A 30 -4.35 7.91 3.75
C TYR A 30 -5.72 8.55 3.98
N HIS A 31 -5.88 9.81 3.59
CA HIS A 31 -7.05 10.62 3.96
C HIS A 31 -8.23 10.57 2.97
N LYS A 32 -8.14 9.76 1.90
CA LYS A 32 -9.21 9.67 0.89
C LYS A 32 -9.66 8.22 0.70
N PRO A 33 -10.97 7.96 0.57
CA PRO A 33 -11.43 6.66 0.13
C PRO A 33 -10.77 6.34 -1.20
N MET A 34 -10.09 5.20 -1.22
CA MET A 34 -9.26 4.82 -2.35
C MET A 34 -10.16 4.32 -3.48
N LYS A 35 -9.94 4.80 -4.71
CA LYS A 35 -10.69 4.29 -5.86
C LYS A 35 -10.49 2.77 -5.95
N ILE A 36 -11.57 2.05 -6.21
CA ILE A 36 -11.56 0.57 -6.23
C ILE A 36 -10.52 -0.02 -7.19
N PHE A 37 -10.21 0.70 -8.27
CA PHE A 37 -9.12 0.37 -9.19
C PHE A 37 -7.78 0.21 -8.47
N TYR A 38 -7.38 1.19 -7.64
CA TYR A 38 -6.12 1.13 -6.90
C TYR A 38 -6.15 0.05 -5.82
N VAL A 39 -7.29 -0.16 -5.17
CA VAL A 39 -7.44 -1.25 -4.19
C VAL A 39 -7.17 -2.60 -4.86
N LYS A 40 -7.77 -2.87 -6.03
CA LYS A 40 -7.53 -4.11 -6.78
C LYS A 40 -6.07 -4.26 -7.21
N LEU A 41 -5.45 -3.17 -7.66
CA LEU A 41 -4.05 -3.17 -8.07
C LEU A 41 -3.11 -3.53 -6.91
N VAL A 42 -3.34 -2.94 -5.74
CA VAL A 42 -2.60 -3.27 -4.50
C VAL A 42 -2.84 -4.72 -4.09
N LEU A 43 -4.09 -5.18 -4.12
CA LEU A 43 -4.44 -6.56 -3.76
C LEU A 43 -3.76 -7.59 -4.67
N ASN A 44 -3.70 -7.34 -5.98
CA ASN A 44 -3.00 -8.21 -6.91
C ASN A 44 -1.49 -8.17 -6.65
N ALA A 45 -0.92 -7.00 -6.40
CA ALA A 45 0.51 -6.86 -6.15
C ALA A 45 0.96 -7.57 -4.86
N ILE A 46 0.11 -7.64 -3.83
CA ILE A 46 0.46 -8.30 -2.55
C ILE A 46 0.12 -9.78 -2.51
N LYS A 47 -0.83 -10.28 -3.33
CA LYS A 47 -1.23 -11.70 -3.30
C LYS A 47 -0.30 -12.61 -4.10
N GLY A 48 0.41 -12.08 -5.10
CA GLY A 48 1.20 -12.89 -6.04
C GLY A 48 0.30 -13.57 -7.07
#